data_AF-A0AA86JYL2-F1
#
_entry.id   AF-A0AA86JYL2-F1
#
_cell.length_a   1.000
_cell.length_b   1.000
_cell.length_c   1.000
_cell.angle_alpha   90.00
_cell.angle_beta   90.00
_cell.angle_gamma   90.00
#
_symmetry.space_group_name_H-M   'P 1'
#
loop_
_entity.id
_entity.type
_entity.pdbx_description
1 polymer ?
#
loop_
_entity_poly.entity_id
_entity_poly.type
_entity_poly.pdbx_seq_one_letter_code
_entity_poly.pdbx_strand_id
1 'polypeptide(L)'
;MTKKELIYQKFLQLQFSEGIDTKSLSKIANMSRANLSHELNELCKEGKLIKSTGRPVLYFLASPKKSNNDSQLDLLSKNNISLKPAIEQAKASILYPPKGMNCLILGETGVGKSMFASLMHNYAIEMNVKSEDSPFITFNCADYSNNPQLLTSQLFGVKRGPILVLKVIKKVL
;
A
#
# COMPACT_ATOMS: atom_id res chain seq x y z
N MET A 1 -21.80 2.18 -25.07
CA MET A 1 -20.48 2.80 -24.85
C MET A 1 -20.62 4.30 -24.90
N THR A 2 -20.24 4.98 -23.83
CA THR A 2 -20.21 6.45 -23.79
C THR A 2 -19.02 6.98 -24.60
N LYS A 3 -19.10 8.24 -25.08
CA LYS A 3 -17.98 8.88 -25.82
C LYS A 3 -16.69 8.92 -24.98
N LYS A 4 -16.83 9.12 -23.67
CA LYS A 4 -15.76 9.05 -22.67
C LYS A 4 -15.03 7.71 -22.63
N GLU A 5 -15.76 6.60 -22.61
CA GLU A 5 -15.19 5.24 -22.58
C GLU A 5 -14.39 4.95 -23.85
N LEU A 6 -14.89 5.37 -25.02
CA LEU A 6 -14.19 5.19 -26.30
C LEU A 6 -12.86 5.95 -26.32
N ILE A 7 -12.85 7.19 -25.80
CA ILE A 7 -11.63 8.00 -25.70
C ILE A 7 -10.64 7.32 -24.75
N TYR A 8 -11.10 6.85 -23.59
CA TYR A 8 -10.25 6.19 -22.61
C TYR A 8 -9.65 4.88 -23.17
N GLN A 9 -10.42 4.08 -23.90
CA GLN A 9 -9.91 2.86 -24.53
C GLN A 9 -8.88 3.15 -25.64
N LYS A 10 -9.11 4.15 -26.48
CA LYS A 10 -8.10 4.59 -27.47
C LYS A 10 -6.83 5.08 -26.79
N PHE A 11 -6.97 5.81 -25.69
CA PHE A 11 -5.84 6.29 -24.90
C PHE A 11 -5.03 5.13 -24.29
N LEU A 12 -5.70 4.08 -23.81
CA LEU A 12 -5.07 2.85 -23.31
C LEU A 12 -4.37 2.05 -24.42
N GLN A 13 -4.97 1.94 -25.61
CA GLN A 13 -4.40 1.20 -26.73
C GLN A 13 -3.10 1.82 -27.26
N LEU A 14 -3.01 3.15 -27.26
CA LEU A 14 -1.89 3.87 -27.87
C LEU A 14 -0.67 4.04 -26.94
N GLN A 15 -0.81 3.70 -25.65
CA GLN A 15 0.27 3.70 -24.64
C GLN A 15 1.29 4.84 -24.80
N PHE A 16 0.84 6.09 -24.84
CA PHE A 16 1.72 7.24 -25.00
C PHE A 16 2.65 7.42 -23.78
N SER A 17 3.94 7.13 -23.95
CA SER A 17 4.97 7.31 -22.92
C SER A 17 5.25 8.77 -22.61
N GLU A 18 5.23 9.64 -23.62
CA GLU A 18 5.53 11.09 -23.49
C GLU A 18 4.27 11.95 -23.25
N GLY A 19 3.11 11.32 -23.10
CA GLY A 19 1.83 12.00 -23.02
C GLY A 19 1.39 12.58 -24.38
N ILE A 20 0.10 12.94 -24.49
CA ILE A 20 -0.48 13.44 -25.74
C ILE A 20 -1.26 14.72 -25.51
N ASP A 21 -1.12 15.67 -26.43
CA ASP A 21 -1.87 16.91 -26.42
C ASP A 21 -3.25 16.75 -27.09
N THR A 22 -4.18 17.65 -26.74
CA THR A 22 -5.53 17.65 -27.32
C THR A 22 -5.54 17.73 -28.84
N LYS A 23 -4.55 18.40 -29.46
CA LYS A 23 -4.51 18.61 -30.91
C LYS A 23 -4.13 17.33 -31.62
N SER A 24 -3.10 16.62 -31.17
CA SER A 24 -2.72 15.34 -31.77
C SER A 24 -3.79 14.28 -31.52
N LEU A 25 -4.36 14.24 -30.31
CA LEU A 25 -5.44 13.29 -30.01
C LEU A 25 -6.69 13.56 -30.85
N SER A 26 -7.02 14.82 -31.16
CA SER A 26 -8.17 15.14 -32.04
C SER A 26 -8.03 14.60 -33.45
N LYS A 27 -6.81 14.58 -34.00
CA LYS A 27 -6.54 14.03 -35.33
C LYS A 27 -6.67 12.50 -35.34
N ILE A 28 -6.22 11.84 -34.29
CA ILE A 28 -6.27 10.37 -34.16
C ILE A 28 -7.69 9.90 -33.82
N ALA A 29 -8.39 10.63 -32.97
CA ALA A 29 -9.72 10.27 -32.52
C ALA A 29 -10.83 10.66 -33.51
N ASN A 30 -10.54 11.52 -34.50
CA ASN A 30 -11.53 12.16 -35.38
C ASN A 30 -12.67 12.81 -34.58
N MET A 31 -12.33 13.56 -33.53
CA MET A 31 -13.28 14.26 -32.67
C MET A 31 -12.90 15.73 -32.52
N SER A 32 -13.89 16.59 -32.26
CA SER A 32 -13.62 18.02 -32.03
C SER A 32 -12.75 18.21 -30.79
N ARG A 33 -11.83 19.19 -30.87
CA ARG A 33 -10.94 19.54 -29.76
C ARG A 33 -11.71 19.94 -28.50
N ALA A 34 -12.84 20.62 -28.66
CA ALA A 34 -13.69 21.05 -27.54
C ALA A 34 -14.26 19.84 -26.78
N ASN A 35 -14.81 18.86 -27.51
CA ASN A 35 -15.38 17.66 -26.90
C ASN A 35 -14.28 16.82 -26.22
N LEU A 36 -13.12 16.66 -26.86
CA LEU A 36 -11.99 15.94 -26.27
C LEU A 36 -11.45 16.60 -25.01
N SER A 37 -11.31 17.93 -25.01
CA SER A 37 -10.85 18.67 -23.83
C SER A 37 -11.80 18.46 -22.65
N HIS A 38 -13.11 18.51 -22.89
CA HIS A 38 -14.11 18.25 -21.85
C HIS A 38 -13.96 16.84 -21.26
N GLU A 39 -13.94 15.82 -22.13
CA GLU A 39 -13.87 14.41 -21.72
C GLU A 39 -12.54 14.08 -21.03
N LEU A 40 -11.40 14.59 -21.52
CA LEU A 40 -10.11 14.40 -20.87
C LEU A 40 -10.04 15.07 -19.50
N ASN A 41 -10.67 16.24 -19.35
CA ASN A 41 -10.76 16.90 -18.05
C ASN A 41 -11.67 16.13 -17.09
N GLU A 42 -12.77 15.51 -17.56
CA GLU A 42 -13.55 14.58 -16.74
C GLU A 42 -12.72 13.38 -16.31
N LEU A 43 -11.98 12.74 -17.23
CA LEU A 43 -11.11 11.61 -16.92
C LEU A 43 -9.99 11.98 -15.92
N CYS A 44 -9.50 13.23 -15.95
CA CYS A 44 -8.61 13.75 -14.93
C CYS A 44 -9.28 13.92 -13.57
N LYS A 45 -10.54 14.41 -13.53
CA LYS A 45 -11.32 14.50 -12.28
C LYS A 45 -11.60 13.12 -11.68
N GLU A 46 -11.82 12.11 -12.52
CA GLU A 46 -11.98 10.70 -12.12
C GLU A 46 -10.66 10.04 -11.70
N GLY A 47 -9.52 10.73 -11.79
CA GLY A 47 -8.21 10.18 -11.41
C GLY A 47 -7.65 9.14 -12.39
N LYS A 48 -8.25 9.00 -13.58
CA LYS A 48 -7.80 8.05 -14.62
C LYS A 48 -6.65 8.61 -15.47
N LEU A 49 -6.59 9.93 -15.62
CA LEU A 49 -5.56 10.64 -16.39
C LEU A 49 -4.90 11.73 -15.54
N ILE A 50 -3.64 12.05 -15.84
CA ILE A 50 -2.90 13.17 -15.25
C ILE A 50 -2.62 14.19 -16.35
N LYS A 51 -2.66 15.49 -16.04
CA LYS A 51 -2.37 16.57 -16.98
C LYS A 51 -1.07 17.29 -16.61
N SER A 52 -0.28 17.70 -17.60
CA SER A 52 0.88 18.56 -17.38
C SER A 52 0.45 20.00 -17.09
N THR A 53 1.31 20.74 -16.39
CA THR A 53 1.17 22.19 -16.15
C THR A 53 1.75 23.04 -17.28
N GLY A 54 2.46 22.42 -18.23
CA GLY A 54 3.10 23.08 -19.36
C GLY A 54 2.12 23.49 -20.47
N ARG A 55 2.64 24.25 -21.43
CA ARG A 55 1.97 24.57 -22.69
C ARG A 55 2.79 23.98 -23.83
N PRO A 56 2.25 23.05 -24.64
CA PRO A 56 0.88 22.50 -24.59
C PRO A 56 0.61 21.59 -23.38
N VAL A 57 -0.66 21.50 -22.97
CA VAL A 57 -1.11 20.56 -21.92
C VAL A 57 -1.10 19.15 -22.49
N LEU A 58 -0.31 18.29 -21.87
CA LEU A 58 -0.17 16.87 -22.21
C LEU A 58 -0.94 16.05 -21.19
N TYR A 59 -1.67 15.05 -21.67
CA TYR A 59 -2.37 14.08 -20.84
C TYR A 59 -1.56 12.79 -20.79
N PHE A 60 -1.53 12.17 -19.62
CA PHE A 60 -0.85 10.91 -19.33
C PHE A 60 -1.83 9.95 -18.70
N LEU A 61 -1.63 8.65 -18.90
CA LEU A 61 -2.31 7.66 -18.10
C LEU A 61 -1.90 7.88 -16.64
N ALA A 62 -2.87 7.89 -15.73
CA ALA A 62 -2.57 7.72 -14.32
C ALA A 62 -2.06 6.28 -14.18
N SER A 63 -0.75 6.09 -14.35
CA SER A 63 -0.13 4.85 -13.97
C SER A 63 -0.44 4.68 -12.48
N PRO A 64 -0.96 3.51 -12.04
CA PRO A 64 -0.90 3.21 -10.62
C PRO A 64 0.58 3.40 -10.27
N LYS A 65 0.88 4.25 -9.29
CA LYS A 65 2.24 4.45 -8.79
C LYS A 65 2.77 3.07 -8.37
N LYS A 66 3.38 2.34 -9.30
CA LYS A 66 4.32 1.28 -8.98
C LYS A 66 5.55 2.03 -8.53
N SER A 67 5.60 2.34 -7.24
CA SER A 67 6.89 2.51 -6.59
C SER A 67 7.69 1.26 -6.93
N ASN A 68 8.68 1.39 -7.81
CA ASN A 68 9.56 0.29 -8.25
C ASN A 68 10.49 -0.22 -7.13
N ASN A 69 10.14 0.02 -5.88
CA ASN A 69 10.82 -0.55 -4.72
C ASN A 69 9.90 -1.64 -4.21
N ASP A 70 10.08 -2.86 -4.72
CA ASP A 70 9.48 -4.03 -4.11
C ASP A 70 9.95 -4.08 -2.64
N SER A 71 9.01 -4.09 -1.70
CA SER A 71 9.35 -4.28 -0.29
C SER A 71 9.94 -5.67 -0.07
N GLN A 72 10.63 -5.88 1.06
CA GLN A 72 11.06 -7.23 1.45
C GLN A 72 9.87 -8.21 1.54
N LEU A 73 8.68 -7.70 1.88
CA LEU A 73 7.43 -8.43 1.92
C LEU A 73 6.92 -8.81 0.51
N ASP A 74 7.12 -7.94 -0.48
CA ASP A 74 6.82 -8.23 -1.89
C ASP A 74 7.76 -9.30 -2.46
N LEU A 75 9.05 -9.23 -2.13
CA LEU A 75 10.03 -10.24 -2.53
C LEU A 75 9.68 -11.62 -1.96
N LEU A 76 9.25 -11.66 -0.69
CA LEU A 76 8.78 -12.89 -0.05
C LEU A 76 7.54 -13.47 -0.78
N SER A 77 6.61 -12.62 -1.20
CA SER A 77 5.44 -13.03 -1.97
C SER A 77 5.76 -13.54 -3.37
N LYS A 78 6.80 -13.00 -4.02
CA LYS A 78 7.23 -13.46 -5.35
C LYS A 78 7.86 -14.84 -5.28
N ASN A 79 8.64 -15.09 -4.23
CA ASN A 79 9.32 -16.38 -4.05
C ASN A 79 8.39 -17.47 -3.50
N ASN A 80 7.31 -17.10 -2.79
CA ASN A 80 6.40 -18.04 -2.13
C ASN A 80 4.94 -17.77 -2.50
N ILE A 81 4.46 -18.46 -3.53
CA ILE A 81 3.10 -18.31 -4.04
C ILE A 81 2.04 -18.66 -2.98
N SER A 82 2.31 -19.69 -2.16
CA SER A 82 1.41 -20.13 -1.07
C SER A 82 1.24 -19.09 0.04
N LEU A 83 2.23 -18.22 0.25
CA LEU A 83 2.21 -17.20 1.30
C LEU A 83 1.58 -15.89 0.84
N LYS A 84 1.32 -15.74 -0.47
CA LYS A 84 0.71 -14.54 -1.06
C LYS A 84 -0.60 -14.11 -0.37
N PRO A 85 -1.56 -15.01 -0.08
CA PRO A 85 -2.81 -14.60 0.59
C PRO A 85 -2.56 -14.00 1.98
N ALA A 86 -1.65 -14.60 2.77
CA ALA A 86 -1.30 -14.11 4.09
C ALA A 86 -0.57 -12.77 4.04
N ILE A 87 0.31 -12.58 3.04
CA ILE A 87 1.01 -11.33 2.79
C ILE A 87 0.04 -10.20 2.43
N GLU A 88 -0.90 -10.45 1.51
CA GLU A 88 -1.88 -9.44 1.12
C GLU A 88 -2.79 -9.06 2.29
N GLN A 89 -3.20 -10.04 3.12
CA GLN A 89 -3.95 -9.78 4.34
C GLN A 89 -3.14 -8.94 5.35
N ALA A 90 -1.84 -9.23 5.49
CA ALA A 90 -0.94 -8.48 6.35
C ALA A 90 -0.72 -7.03 5.87
N LYS A 91 -0.60 -6.81 4.56
CA LYS A 91 -0.53 -5.45 4.01
C LYS A 91 -1.82 -4.68 4.24
N ALA A 92 -2.96 -5.31 3.98
CA ALA A 92 -4.27 -4.70 4.16
C ALA A 92 -4.50 -4.29 5.63
N SER A 93 -4.08 -5.12 6.59
CA SER A 93 -4.18 -4.79 8.00
C SER A 93 -3.25 -3.65 8.40
N ILE A 94 -2.00 -3.61 7.91
CA ILE A 94 -1.05 -2.52 8.19
C ILE A 94 -1.58 -1.19 7.65
N LEU A 95 -2.11 -1.17 6.42
CA LEU A 95 -2.58 0.04 5.76
C LEU A 95 -3.97 0.50 6.23
N TYR A 96 -4.66 -0.29 7.06
CA TYR A 96 -6.02 0.03 7.49
C TYR A 96 -6.04 1.31 8.35
N PRO A 97 -6.87 2.33 8.03
CA PRO A 97 -6.90 3.58 8.80
C PRO A 97 -7.39 3.39 10.25
N PRO A 98 -6.98 4.24 11.22
CA PRO A 98 -6.04 5.36 11.09
C PRO A 98 -4.56 4.97 11.33
N LYS A 99 -4.25 3.83 11.96
CA LYS A 99 -2.88 3.42 12.35
C LYS A 99 -2.61 1.92 12.18
N GLY A 100 -3.31 1.27 11.26
CA GLY A 100 -3.31 -0.19 11.09
C GLY A 100 -4.29 -0.90 12.01
N MET A 101 -4.58 -2.15 11.66
CA MET A 101 -5.44 -3.08 12.39
C MET A 101 -4.58 -4.13 13.11
N ASN A 102 -5.02 -4.56 14.30
CA ASN A 102 -4.34 -5.60 15.06
C ASN A 102 -4.37 -6.95 14.32
N CYS A 103 -3.25 -7.67 14.34
CA CYS A 103 -3.13 -8.99 13.70
C CYS A 103 -2.66 -10.06 14.67
N LEU A 104 -3.17 -11.28 14.47
CA LEU A 104 -2.68 -12.49 15.12
C LEU A 104 -2.08 -13.40 14.06
N ILE A 105 -0.79 -13.73 14.20
CA ILE A 105 -0.08 -14.63 13.29
C ILE A 105 -0.09 -16.03 13.90
N LEU A 106 -0.70 -16.98 13.21
CA LEU A 106 -0.85 -18.38 13.64
C LEU A 106 0.02 -19.31 12.78
N GLY A 107 0.42 -20.44 13.36
CA GLY A 107 1.19 -21.48 12.66
C GLY A 107 2.00 -22.33 13.63
N GLU A 108 2.64 -23.38 13.14
CA GLU A 108 3.47 -24.31 13.92
C GLU A 108 4.81 -23.69 14.37
N THR A 109 5.46 -24.28 15.36
CA THR A 109 6.79 -23.82 15.81
C THR A 109 7.82 -23.93 14.67
N GLY A 110 8.64 -22.89 14.49
CA GLY A 110 9.71 -22.88 13.48
C GLY A 110 9.34 -22.35 12.09
N VAL A 111 8.05 -22.12 11.78
CA VAL A 111 7.60 -21.67 10.43
C VAL A 111 7.90 -20.19 10.08
N GLY A 112 8.68 -19.48 10.90
CA GLY A 112 9.08 -18.09 10.61
C GLY A 112 8.10 -16.99 11.04
N LYS A 113 7.15 -17.26 11.95
CA LYS A 113 6.20 -16.23 12.45
C LYS A 113 6.86 -14.93 12.96
N SER A 114 7.98 -15.05 13.67
CA SER A 114 8.73 -13.88 14.18
C SER A 114 9.37 -13.08 13.04
N MET A 115 9.91 -13.78 12.03
CA MET A 115 10.45 -13.14 10.84
C MET A 115 9.34 -12.39 10.09
N PHE A 116 8.18 -13.03 9.92
CA PHE A 116 7.02 -12.41 9.27
C PHE A 116 6.55 -11.14 9.99
N ALA A 117 6.50 -11.16 11.33
CA ALA A 117 6.15 -9.98 12.12
C ALA A 117 7.17 -8.83 11.98
N SER A 118 8.46 -9.16 11.89
CA SER A 118 9.53 -8.17 11.63
C SER A 118 9.37 -7.52 10.26
N LEU A 119 9.10 -8.32 9.21
CA LEU A 119 8.84 -7.80 7.87
C LEU A 119 7.60 -6.91 7.83
N MET A 120 6.52 -7.28 8.52
CA MET A 120 5.32 -6.44 8.66
C MET A 120 5.63 -5.08 9.29
N HIS A 121 6.51 -5.03 10.30
CA HIS A 121 6.93 -3.77 10.92
C HIS A 121 7.75 -2.90 9.96
N ASN A 122 8.69 -3.50 9.23
CA ASN A 122 9.48 -2.78 8.22
C ASN A 122 8.57 -2.19 7.12
N TYR A 123 7.61 -2.99 6.64
CA TYR A 123 6.64 -2.52 5.65
C TYR A 123 5.77 -1.37 6.17
N ALA A 124 5.41 -1.36 7.46
CA ALA A 124 4.66 -0.26 8.06
C ALA A 124 5.47 1.06 8.12
N ILE A 125 6.80 0.97 8.28
CA ILE A 125 7.71 2.13 8.20
C ILE A 125 7.82 2.59 6.74
N GLU A 126 8.06 1.67 5.80
CA GLU A 126 8.18 1.97 4.36
C GLU A 126 6.93 2.69 3.81
N MET A 127 5.74 2.30 4.28
CA MET A 127 4.47 2.89 3.88
C MET A 127 4.08 4.16 4.66
N ASN A 128 4.98 4.67 5.53
CA ASN A 128 4.75 5.83 6.39
C ASN A 128 3.51 5.71 7.29
N VAL A 129 3.05 4.48 7.58
CA VAL A 129 2.00 4.23 8.59
C VAL A 129 2.57 4.45 9.99
N LYS A 130 3.85 4.12 10.15
CA LYS A 130 4.64 4.35 11.37
C LYS A 130 5.82 5.27 11.08
N SER A 131 6.32 5.96 12.10
CA SER A 131 7.55 6.75 12.02
C SER A 131 8.77 5.83 11.86
N GLU A 132 9.83 6.34 11.25
CA GLU A 132 11.12 5.63 11.08
C GLU A 132 11.70 5.19 12.43
N ASP A 133 11.55 6.00 13.47
CA ASP A 133 12.00 5.70 14.83
C ASP A 133 11.05 4.77 15.62
N SER A 134 10.01 4.22 14.98
CA SER A 134 9.04 3.37 15.68
C SER A 134 9.72 2.07 16.16
N PRO A 135 9.72 1.76 17.48
CA PRO A 135 10.36 0.57 17.98
C PRO A 135 9.59 -0.70 17.58
N PHE A 136 10.33 -1.78 17.31
CA PHE A 136 9.79 -3.13 17.18
C PHE A 136 9.94 -3.88 18.51
N ILE A 137 8.87 -3.86 19.32
CA ILE A 137 8.90 -4.45 20.66
C ILE A 137 8.41 -5.90 20.59
N THR A 138 9.26 -6.85 20.99
CA THR A 138 8.91 -8.27 21.06
C THR A 138 8.67 -8.67 22.50
N PHE A 139 7.50 -9.27 22.77
CA PHE A 139 7.16 -9.84 24.08
C PHE A 139 7.14 -11.36 24.00
N ASN A 140 8.06 -12.02 24.70
CA ASN A 140 8.03 -13.46 24.83
C ASN A 140 7.07 -13.86 25.96
N CYS A 141 5.94 -14.47 25.61
CA CYS A 141 4.93 -14.87 26.59
C CYS A 141 5.41 -15.92 27.61
N ALA A 142 6.44 -16.70 27.28
CA ALA A 142 6.97 -17.73 28.18
C ALA A 142 7.65 -17.14 29.43
N ASP A 143 8.26 -15.96 29.30
CA ASP A 143 9.02 -15.34 30.40
C ASP A 143 8.10 -14.75 31.48
N TYR A 144 6.82 -14.52 31.16
CA TYR A 144 5.85 -13.84 32.02
C TYR A 144 4.69 -14.73 32.50
N SER A 145 4.64 -15.99 32.08
CA SER A 145 3.61 -16.94 32.52
C SER A 145 3.55 -17.07 34.04
N ASN A 146 4.71 -16.94 34.69
CA ASN A 146 4.87 -17.08 36.14
C ASN A 146 4.87 -15.73 36.90
N ASN A 147 4.90 -14.58 36.21
CA ASN A 147 5.03 -13.25 36.83
C ASN A 147 4.15 -12.19 36.13
N PRO A 148 2.83 -12.20 36.35
CA PRO A 148 1.88 -11.28 35.69
C PRO A 148 2.11 -9.81 36.03
N GLN A 149 2.74 -9.50 37.17
CA GLN A 149 3.03 -8.13 37.60
C GLN A 149 4.11 -7.46 36.73
N LEU A 150 5.11 -8.22 36.27
CA LEU A 150 6.16 -7.77 35.34
C LEU A 150 5.61 -7.48 33.95
N LEU A 151 4.64 -8.28 33.50
CA LEU A 151 3.94 -8.05 32.23
C LEU A 151 3.13 -6.75 32.27
N THR A 152 2.49 -6.48 33.40
CA THR A 152 1.64 -5.29 33.58
C THR A 152 2.48 -4.01 33.60
N SER A 153 3.65 -4.02 34.24
CA SER A 153 4.55 -2.86 34.29
C SER A 153 5.18 -2.53 32.93
N GLN A 154 5.44 -3.54 32.08
CA GLN A 154 5.92 -3.31 30.71
C GLN A 154 4.82 -2.90 29.72
N LEU A 155 3.60 -3.45 29.85
CA LEU A 155 2.48 -3.10 28.96
C LEU A 155 1.97 -1.67 29.18
N PHE A 156 1.92 -1.22 30.42
CA PHE A 156 1.34 0.08 30.78
C PHE A 156 2.40 1.13 31.16
N GLY A 157 3.65 0.72 31.29
CA GLY A 157 4.73 1.56 31.79
C GLY A 157 4.53 1.92 33.27
N VAL A 158 5.62 2.24 33.96
CA VAL A 158 5.55 2.79 35.33
C VAL A 158 5.31 4.32 35.30
N LYS A 159 5.11 4.92 34.12
CA LYS A 159 4.75 6.34 33.91
C LYS A 159 3.72 6.49 32.78
N ARG A 160 2.73 7.36 33.04
CA ARG A 160 1.52 7.62 32.24
C ARG A 160 1.85 8.13 30.82
N GLY A 161 1.62 7.28 29.81
CA GLY A 161 1.55 7.68 28.40
C GLY A 161 1.18 6.49 27.50
N PRO A 162 0.31 6.65 26.48
CA PRO A 162 -0.12 5.55 25.63
C PRO A 162 0.99 5.15 24.63
N ILE A 163 1.58 3.96 24.80
CA ILE A 163 2.53 3.35 23.86
C ILE A 163 1.78 2.32 23.00
N LEU A 164 1.83 2.48 21.68
CA LEU A 164 1.23 1.57 20.71
C LEU A 164 2.14 0.35 20.53
N VAL A 165 1.86 -0.74 21.28
CA VAL A 165 2.61 -1.99 21.22
C VAL A 165 2.11 -2.85 20.04
N LEU A 166 2.99 -3.15 19.09
CA LEU A 166 2.73 -4.19 18.07
C LEU A 166 2.84 -5.56 18.78
N LYS A 167 1.69 -6.18 19.09
CA LYS A 167 1.65 -7.39 19.94
C LYS A 167 1.75 -8.66 19.09
N VAL A 168 2.95 -9.22 18.98
CA VAL A 168 3.15 -10.59 18.46
C VAL A 168 2.90 -11.57 19.60
N ILE A 169 1.69 -12.14 19.68
CA ILE A 169 1.36 -13.16 20.68
C ILE A 169 1.92 -14.50 20.20
N LYS A 170 3.03 -14.93 20.80
CA LYS A 170 3.57 -16.28 20.61
C LYS A 170 2.81 -17.23 21.54
N LYS A 171 1.71 -17.82 21.07
CA LYS A 171 1.05 -18.93 21.78
C LYS A 171 1.82 -20.20 21.43
N VAL A 172 2.67 -20.65 22.36
CA VAL A 172 3.19 -22.02 22.36
C VAL A 172 2.06 -22.87 22.91
N LEU A 173 1.40 -23.62 22.03
CA LEU A 173 0.68 -24.84 22.42
C LEU A 173 1.63 -25.99 22.17
#